data_AF-A0A075G615-F1
#
_entry.id   AF-A0A075G615-F1
#
_cell.length_a   1.000
_cell.length_b   1.000
_cell.length_c   1.000
_cell.angle_alpha   90.00
_cell.angle_beta   90.00
_cell.angle_gamma   90.00
#
_symmetry.space_group_name_H-M   'P 1'
#
loop_
_entity.id
_entity.type
_entity.pdbx_description
1 polymer ?
#
loop_
_entity_poly.entity_id
_entity_poly.type
_entity_poly.pdbx_seq_one_letter_code
_entity_poly.pdbx_strand_id
1 'polypeptide(L)' 'MKKGLACGLIDAKNTKMEKSSVIIRELKNIKKTFSPESLAVITSWDFEFIPEPFADKKLQIMKQIKEKVR' A
#
# COMPACT_ATOMS: atom_id res chain seq x y z
N MET A 1 15.39 13.33 14.34
CA MET A 1 15.46 12.10 13.52
C MET A 1 14.18 12.04 12.69
N LYS A 2 14.27 11.99 11.36
CA LYS A 2 13.07 11.77 10.55
C LYS A 2 12.65 10.31 10.76
N LYS A 3 11.34 10.03 10.79
CA LYS A 3 10.84 8.66 10.95
C LYS A 3 10.38 8.16 9.58
N GLY A 4 10.42 6.84 9.41
CA GLY A 4 9.70 6.19 8.32
C GLY A 4 8.20 6.28 8.56
N LEU A 5 7.42 6.18 7.48
CA LEU A 5 5.97 6.16 7.53
C LEU A 5 5.44 4.91 6.81
N ALA A 6 4.67 4.10 7.54
CA ALA A 6 3.94 2.97 6.99
C ALA A 6 2.50 3.40 6.67
N CYS A 7 2.11 3.26 5.42
CA CYS A 7 0.84 3.76 4.90
C CYS A 7 -0.10 2.59 4.61
N GLY A 8 -1.15 2.43 5.41
CA GLY A 8 -2.23 1.45 5.24
C GLY A 8 -3.12 1.73 4.05
N LEU A 9 -2.58 1.62 2.84
CA LEU A 9 -3.21 2.00 1.57
C LEU A 9 -3.85 0.82 0.82
N ILE A 10 -3.69 -0.40 1.33
CA ILE A 10 -4.35 -1.60 0.81
C ILE A 10 -5.42 -2.02 1.83
N ASP A 11 -6.69 -2.02 1.44
CA ASP A 11 -7.76 -2.36 2.37
C ASP A 11 -7.84 -3.88 2.55
N ALA A 12 -7.48 -4.38 3.73
CA ALA A 12 -7.55 -5.80 4.06
C ALA A 12 -8.94 -6.27 4.48
N LYS A 13 -9.92 -5.36 4.62
CA LYS A 13 -11.26 -5.68 5.12
C LYS A 13 -12.27 -6.04 4.03
N ASN A 14 -11.85 -6.04 2.76
CA ASN A 14 -12.73 -6.38 1.64
C ASN A 14 -11.97 -6.96 0.45
N THR A 15 -12.73 -7.53 -0.49
CA THR A 15 -12.23 -8.19 -1.70
C THR A 15 -12.08 -7.26 -2.90
N LYS A 16 -12.30 -5.94 -2.75
CA LYS A 16 -12.09 -4.97 -3.84
C LYS A 16 -10.59 -4.76 -4.04
N MET A 17 -10.18 -4.64 -5.29
CA MET A 17 -8.79 -4.47 -5.68
C MET A 17 -8.43 -3.00 -5.88
N GLU A 18 -7.36 -2.57 -5.25
CA GLU A 18 -6.81 -1.24 -5.41
C GLU A 18 -6.15 -1.07 -6.79
N LYS A 19 -6.31 0.11 -7.39
CA LYS A 19 -5.56 0.45 -8.60
C LYS A 19 -4.18 0.93 -8.20
N SER A 20 -3.13 0.25 -8.67
CA SER A 20 -1.73 0.62 -8.36
C SER A 20 -1.42 2.09 -8.69
N SER A 21 -1.96 2.64 -9.78
CA SER A 21 -1.78 4.05 -10.15
C SER A 21 -2.34 5.03 -9.10
N VAL A 22 -3.47 4.70 -8.47
CA VAL A 22 -4.08 5.52 -7.42
C VAL A 22 -3.21 5.49 -6.18
N ILE A 23 -2.75 4.30 -5.75
CA ILE A 23 -1.88 4.16 -4.58
C ILE A 23 -0.56 4.92 -4.77
N ILE A 24 0.04 4.83 -5.96
CA ILE A 24 1.28 5.57 -6.29
C ILE A 24 1.07 7.08 -6.20
N ARG A 25 -0.06 7.60 -6.69
CA ARG A 25 -0.39 9.03 -6.56
C ARG A 25 -0.49 9.45 -5.10
N GLU A 26 -1.17 8.66 -4.27
CA GLU A 26 -1.26 8.97 -2.83
C GLU A 26 0.09 8.89 -2.11
N LEU A 27 0.95 7.94 -2.46
CA LEU A 27 2.33 7.91 -1.93
C LEU A 27 3.13 9.17 -2.28
N LYS A 28 2.99 9.69 -3.50
CA LYS A 28 3.63 10.96 -3.91
C LYS A 28 3.09 12.14 -3.10
N ASN A 29 1.79 12.19 -2.87
CA ASN A 29 1.15 13.21 -2.03
C ASN A 29 1.67 13.13 -0.59
N ILE A 30 1.69 11.94 0.00
CA ILE A 30 2.19 11.70 1.37
C ILE A 30 3.66 12.10 1.49
N LYS A 31 4.50 11.71 0.52
CA LYS A 31 5.93 12.07 0.49
C LYS A 31 6.10 13.59 0.49
N LYS A 32 5.32 14.31 -0.31
CA LYS A 32 5.36 15.78 -0.40
C LYS A 32 4.89 16.44 0.90
N THR A 33 3.81 15.96 1.50
CA THR A 33 3.19 16.56 2.68
C THR A 33 4.00 16.32 3.96
N PHE A 34 4.45 15.08 4.18
CA PHE A 34 5.07 14.69 5.45
C PHE A 34 6.60 14.63 5.41
N SER A 35 7.19 14.61 4.21
CA SER A 35 8.64 14.49 4.00
C SER A 35 9.32 13.41 4.88
N PRO A 36 8.76 12.18 4.95
CA PRO A 36 9.32 11.11 5.78
C PRO A 36 10.67 10.63 5.24
N GLU A 37 11.46 9.97 6.08
CA GLU A 37 12.74 9.39 5.67
C GLU A 37 12.54 8.22 4.70
N SER A 38 11.52 7.40 4.97
CA SER A 38 11.16 6.25 4.16
C SER A 38 9.64 6.07 4.14
N LEU A 39 9.14 5.40 3.10
CA LEU A 39 7.74 5.07 2.94
C LEU A 39 7.58 3.57 2.73
N ALA A 40 6.62 2.98 3.42
CA ALA A 40 6.17 1.61 3.19
C ALA A 40 4.67 1.61 2.85
N VAL A 41 4.28 0.80 1.87
CA VAL A 41 2.88 0.47 1.65
C VAL A 41 2.59 -0.77 2.48
N ILE A 42 1.59 -0.68 3.33
CA ILE A 42 1.08 -1.80 4.13
C ILE A 42 -0.42 -1.94 3.91
N THR A 43 -0.94 -3.06 4.36
CA THR A 43 -2.37 -3.26 4.51
C THR A 43 -2.92 -2.45 5.67
N SER A 44 -4.22 -2.16 5.64
CA SER A 44 -4.90 -1.47 6.74
C SER A 44 -4.95 -2.33 8.01
N TRP A 45 -5.01 -3.66 7.84
CA TRP A 45 -5.07 -4.71 8.86
C TRP A 45 -4.44 -5.99 8.28
N ASP A 46 -4.40 -7.06 9.07
CA ASP A 46 -4.07 -8.40 8.54
C ASP A 46 -5.21 -8.94 7.65
N PHE A 47 -4.89 -9.92 6.82
CA PHE A 47 -5.83 -10.50 5.83
C PHE A 47 -6.78 -11.55 6.41
N GLU A 48 -6.96 -11.60 7.73
CA GLU A 48 -7.77 -12.60 8.44
C GLU A 48 -9.23 -12.68 7.94
N PHE A 49 -9.74 -11.59 7.37
CA PHE A 49 -11.15 -11.45 6.98
C PHE A 49 -11.41 -11.59 5.47
N ILE A 50 -10.41 -11.96 4.67
CA ILE A 50 -10.58 -12.17 3.22
C ILE A 50 -10.10 -13.56 2.81
N PRO A 51 -10.71 -14.18 1.78
CA PRO A 51 -10.20 -15.45 1.26
C PRO A 51 -8.78 -15.30 0.70
N GLU A 52 -7.96 -16.33 0.89
CA GLU A 52 -6.55 -16.40 0.47
C GLU A 52 -6.32 -15.93 -0.99
N PRO A 53 -7.13 -16.34 -2.00
CA PRO A 53 -6.91 -15.87 -3.37
C PRO A 53 -7.04 -14.34 -3.55
N PHE A 54 -7.77 -13.66 -2.68
CA PHE A 54 -7.86 -12.20 -2.69
C PHE A 54 -6.70 -11.55 -1.95
N ALA A 55 -6.19 -12.18 -0.88
CA ALA A 55 -4.96 -11.77 -0.21
C ALA A 55 -3.78 -11.82 -1.18
N ASP A 56 -3.64 -12.91 -1.94
CA ASP A 56 -2.61 -13.06 -2.96
C ASP A 56 -2.68 -11.97 -4.03
N LYS A 57 -3.88 -11.68 -4.54
CA LYS A 57 -4.08 -10.60 -5.52
C LYS A 57 -3.66 -9.25 -4.95
N LYS A 58 -3.95 -8.97 -3.68
CA LYS A 58 -3.51 -7.73 -3.01
C LYS A 58 -1.99 -7.67 -2.86
N LEU A 59 -1.34 -8.79 -2.53
CA LEU A 59 0.13 -8.88 -2.52
C LEU A 59 0.73 -8.64 -3.91
N GLN A 60 0.10 -9.16 -4.98
CA GLN A 60 0.54 -8.86 -6.35
C GLN A 60 0.42 -7.37 -6.69
N ILE A 61 -0.64 -6.70 -6.23
CA ILE A 61 -0.79 -5.24 -6.40
C ILE A 61 0.33 -4.49 -5.66
N MET A 62 0.67 -4.91 -4.44
CA MET A 62 1.78 -4.34 -3.68
C MET A 62 3.12 -4.52 -4.40
N LYS A 63 3.36 -5.70 -5.00
CA LYS A 63 4.54 -5.96 -5.85
C LYS A 63 4.58 -5.01 -7.05
N GLN A 64 3.47 -4.86 -7.78
CA GLN A 64 3.39 -3.94 -8.92
C GLN A 64 3.66 -2.49 -8.52
N ILE A 65 3.19 -2.05 -7.35
CA ILE A 65 3.48 -0.70 -6.83
C ILE A 65 4.98 -0.54 -6.59
N LYS A 66 5.62 -1.52 -5.94
CA LYS A 66 7.07 -1.51 -5.69
C LYS A 66 7.88 -1.42 -6.99
N GLU A 67 7.49 -2.15 -8.02
CA GLU A 67 8.16 -2.15 -9.33
C GLU A 67 8.01 -0.83 -10.08
N LYS A 68 6.87 -0.14 -9.95
CA LYS A 68 6.59 1.14 -10.65
C LYS A 68 7.10 2.40 -9.93
N VAL A 69 7.48 2.29 -8.66
CA VAL A 69 7.95 3.41 -7.83
C VAL A 69 9.48 3.46 -7.74
N ARG A 70 10.19 2.42 -8.22
CA ARG A 70 11.63 2.48 -8.45
C ARG A 70 11.97 3.58 -9.46
#